data_AF-A0A7G9YZN1-F1
#
_entry.id   AF-A0A7G9YZN1-F1
#
_cell.length_a   1.000
_cell.length_b   1.000
_cell.length_c   1.000
_cell.angle_alpha   90.00
_cell.angle_beta   90.00
_cell.angle_gamma   90.00
#
_symmetry.space_group_name_H-M   'P 1'
#
loop_
_entity.id
_entity.type
_entity.pdbx_description
1 polymer ?
#
loop_
_entity_poly.entity_id
_entity_poly.type
_entity_poly.pdbx_seq_one_letter_code
_entity_poly.pdbx_strand_id
1 'polypeptide(L)'
;MGRRGMDVAVDSSGFSLKTSSKWFDIRIKRKSEKKDYLKLHIAIDVDTGIILHFTTTDWKGADAKQFKWLIRDLPRIRKAAGDKAYSSRVNCQTVADKGGKPFLRFKTNATAKAKGYPAWQISFRAYMDNPDEWMDEYHIRSMVEAVFSSLKRCFGPDIKSIKGWLKRRELAIKVLAYNIKRVLYIERAKDLGIPLWVSCQ
;
A
#
# COMPACT_ATOMS: atom_id res chain seq x y z
N MET A 1 1.69 19.74 -19.26
CA MET A 1 0.94 18.56 -19.73
C MET A 1 0.22 17.93 -18.56
N GLY A 2 -1.11 17.98 -18.49
CA GLY A 2 -1.87 17.33 -17.42
C GLY A 2 -1.71 15.81 -17.50
N ARG A 3 -1.40 15.15 -16.37
CA ARG A 3 -1.31 13.68 -16.29
C ARG A 3 -2.62 13.06 -16.81
N ARG A 4 -2.54 12.11 -17.77
CA ARG A 4 -3.69 11.35 -18.32
C ARG A 4 -4.42 10.45 -17.29
N GLY A 5 -3.97 10.44 -16.04
CA GLY A 5 -4.42 9.61 -14.93
C GLY A 5 -3.21 9.21 -14.09
N MET A 6 -3.42 8.86 -12.82
CA MET A 6 -2.34 8.49 -11.90
C MET A 6 -2.15 6.98 -11.84
N ASP A 7 -0.90 6.53 -11.72
CA ASP A 7 -0.59 5.15 -11.37
C ASP A 7 -0.44 5.03 -9.87
N VAL A 8 -1.20 4.12 -9.28
CA VAL A 8 -1.30 3.94 -7.84
C VAL A 8 -0.83 2.55 -7.46
N ALA A 9 -0.01 2.45 -6.42
CA ALA A 9 0.31 1.18 -5.79
C ALA A 9 -0.24 1.15 -4.37
N VAL A 10 -0.85 0.02 -3.99
CA VAL A 10 -1.50 -0.17 -2.69
C VAL A 10 -0.90 -1.38 -2.00
N ASP A 11 -0.51 -1.20 -0.75
CA ASP A 11 -0.01 -2.29 0.09
C ASP A 11 -0.29 -2.01 1.58
N SER A 12 -0.12 -3.03 2.42
CA SER A 12 -0.13 -2.86 3.87
C SER A 12 1.12 -3.41 4.54
N SER A 13 1.48 -2.80 5.66
CA SER A 13 2.57 -3.28 6.48
C SER A 13 2.24 -3.19 7.96
N GLY A 14 2.65 -4.22 8.70
CA GLY A 14 2.60 -4.22 10.17
C GLY A 14 3.67 -3.32 10.78
N PHE A 15 3.28 -2.63 11.86
CA PHE A 15 4.15 -1.89 12.77
C PHE A 15 3.99 -2.46 14.19
N SER A 16 5.12 -2.80 14.81
CA SER A 16 5.16 -3.50 16.10
C SER A 16 4.69 -2.59 17.22
N LEU A 17 3.81 -3.08 18.10
CA LEU A 17 3.50 -2.37 19.34
C LEU A 17 4.51 -2.77 20.40
N LYS A 18 5.26 -1.82 20.97
CA LYS A 18 6.00 -2.07 22.21
C LYS A 18 5.03 -1.94 23.39
N THR A 19 4.33 -3.02 23.71
CA THR A 19 3.36 -3.07 24.81
C THR A 19 3.98 -3.46 26.16
N SER A 20 5.16 -4.08 26.19
CA SER A 20 5.91 -4.40 27.41
C SER A 20 7.43 -4.47 27.15
N SER A 21 8.24 -4.37 28.22
CA SER A 21 9.66 -4.67 28.15
C SER A 21 9.85 -6.19 28.06
N LYS A 22 10.76 -6.67 27.19
CA LYS A 22 11.10 -8.11 27.11
C LYS A 22 11.47 -8.68 28.49
N TRP A 23 12.12 -7.87 29.35
CA TRP A 23 12.45 -8.23 30.73
C TRP A 23 11.23 -8.47 31.62
N PHE A 24 10.15 -7.70 31.45
CA PHE A 24 8.90 -7.93 32.17
C PHE A 24 8.27 -9.26 31.74
N ASP A 25 8.15 -9.51 30.44
CA ASP A 25 7.57 -10.75 29.89
C ASP A 25 8.35 -12.02 30.34
N ILE A 26 9.68 -11.93 30.36
CA ILE A 26 10.57 -12.98 30.89
C ILE A 26 10.30 -13.21 32.38
N ARG A 27 10.23 -12.14 33.18
CA ARG A 27 10.01 -12.22 34.64
C ARG A 27 8.67 -12.86 35.00
N ILE A 28 7.61 -12.57 34.23
CA ILE A 28 6.27 -13.11 34.49
C ILE A 28 5.99 -14.43 33.73
N LYS A 29 7.01 -15.02 33.07
CA LYS A 29 6.90 -16.24 32.25
C LYS A 29 5.77 -16.18 31.21
N ARG A 30 5.43 -14.99 30.72
CA ARG A 30 4.35 -14.81 29.74
C ARG A 30 4.94 -14.95 28.34
N LYS A 31 4.68 -16.08 27.67
CA LYS A 31 4.80 -16.15 26.21
C LYS A 31 3.67 -15.31 25.61
N SER A 32 3.96 -14.08 25.21
CA SER A 32 2.99 -13.29 24.45
C SER A 32 2.80 -13.92 23.06
N GLU A 33 1.75 -14.71 22.87
CA GLU A 33 1.38 -15.32 21.59
C GLU A 33 0.76 -14.30 20.63
N LYS A 34 0.35 -13.13 21.13
CA LYS A 34 -0.21 -12.07 20.31
C LYS A 34 0.91 -11.29 19.65
N LYS A 35 1.01 -11.45 18.34
CA LYS A 35 1.65 -10.48 17.46
C LYS A 35 0.86 -9.16 17.60
N ASP A 36 1.25 -8.33 18.55
CA ASP A 36 0.69 -6.99 18.75
C ASP A 36 1.25 -6.04 17.68
N TYR A 37 0.55 -5.95 16.55
CA TYR A 37 0.90 -5.03 15.46
C TYR A 37 -0.33 -4.23 15.03
N LEU A 38 -0.12 -2.98 14.65
CA LEU A 38 -1.06 -2.22 13.84
C LEU A 38 -0.68 -2.37 12.37
N LYS A 39 -1.67 -2.57 11.50
CA LYS A 39 -1.47 -2.53 10.06
C LYS A 39 -1.68 -1.11 9.58
N LEU A 40 -0.70 -0.60 8.84
CA LEU A 40 -0.82 0.62 8.05
C LEU A 40 -1.06 0.20 6.60
N HIS A 41 -2.19 0.61 6.03
CA HIS A 41 -2.49 0.46 4.62
C HIS A 41 -2.25 1.81 3.93
N ILE A 42 -1.54 1.82 2.81
CA ILE A 42 -1.23 3.04 2.07
C ILE A 42 -1.59 2.89 0.59
N ALA A 43 -2.00 3.99 -0.04
CA ALA A 43 -1.99 4.17 -1.48
C ALA A 43 -0.96 5.24 -1.82
N ILE A 44 -0.06 4.95 -2.76
CA ILE A 44 0.99 5.86 -3.19
C ILE A 44 0.83 6.24 -4.66
N ASP A 45 1.31 7.41 -5.04
CA ASP A 45 1.60 7.74 -6.44
C ASP A 45 2.92 7.05 -6.83
N VAL A 46 2.90 6.17 -7.83
CA VAL A 46 4.07 5.38 -8.26
C VAL A 46 5.21 6.27 -8.72
N ASP A 47 4.89 7.34 -9.45
CA ASP A 47 5.88 8.23 -10.05
C ASP A 47 6.62 9.06 -9.01
N THR A 48 5.93 9.50 -7.94
CA THR A 48 6.51 10.40 -6.95
C THR A 48 6.86 9.69 -5.65
N GLY A 49 6.26 8.53 -5.35
CA GLY A 49 6.35 7.85 -4.07
C GLY A 49 5.57 8.53 -2.93
N ILE A 50 4.81 9.60 -3.22
CA ILE A 50 4.00 10.29 -2.21
C ILE A 50 2.87 9.38 -1.75
N ILE A 51 2.65 9.29 -0.44
CA ILE A 51 1.47 8.61 0.13
C ILE A 51 0.26 9.52 -0.06
N LEU A 52 -0.67 9.11 -0.92
CA LEU A 52 -1.87 9.88 -1.26
C LEU A 52 -2.98 9.67 -0.23
N HIS A 53 -3.09 8.45 0.30
CA HIS A 53 -4.07 8.10 1.31
C HIS A 53 -3.54 6.97 2.19
N PHE A 54 -3.95 6.93 3.45
CA PHE A 54 -3.66 5.82 4.34
C PHE A 54 -4.84 5.50 5.26
N THR A 55 -4.88 4.28 5.77
CA THR A 55 -5.76 3.88 6.88
C THR A 55 -5.04 2.91 7.79
N THR A 56 -5.47 2.83 9.05
CA THR A 56 -4.88 1.93 10.03
C THR A 56 -5.92 0.95 10.52
N THR A 57 -5.57 -0.33 10.58
CA THR A 57 -6.40 -1.36 11.21
C THR A 57 -5.60 -2.13 12.24
N ASP A 58 -6.31 -2.85 13.10
CA ASP A 58 -5.68 -3.86 13.94
C ASP A 58 -5.26 -5.07 13.08
N TRP A 59 -4.49 -6.01 13.64
CA TRP A 59 -3.91 -7.12 12.89
C TRP A 59 -4.94 -8.01 12.17
N LYS A 60 -6.17 -8.13 12.69
CA LYS A 60 -7.28 -8.90 12.08
C LYS A 60 -7.97 -8.17 10.92
N GLY A 61 -7.62 -6.91 10.68
CA GLY A 61 -8.18 -6.11 9.60
C GLY A 61 -7.96 -6.78 8.25
N ALA A 62 -9.04 -6.91 7.48
CA ALA A 62 -8.99 -7.49 6.14
C ALA A 62 -8.58 -6.42 5.11
N ASP A 63 -7.43 -6.62 4.49
CA ASP A 63 -6.80 -5.68 3.56
C ASP A 63 -7.74 -5.36 2.38
N ALA A 64 -8.38 -6.39 1.79
CA ALA A 64 -9.36 -6.22 0.71
C ALA A 64 -10.45 -5.17 1.01
N LYS A 65 -10.91 -5.05 2.26
CA LYS A 65 -11.95 -4.10 2.65
C LYS A 65 -11.44 -2.66 2.73
N GLN A 66 -10.13 -2.47 2.88
CA GLN A 66 -9.51 -1.15 2.99
C GLN A 66 -9.28 -0.51 1.62
N PHE A 67 -9.10 -1.31 0.57
CA PHE A 67 -8.78 -0.85 -0.78
C PHE A 67 -9.70 0.25 -1.29
N LYS A 68 -11.02 0.03 -1.21
CA LYS A 68 -12.02 1.00 -1.68
C LYS A 68 -11.83 2.37 -1.03
N TRP A 69 -11.55 2.41 0.28
CA TRP A 69 -11.34 3.65 1.01
C TRP A 69 -10.04 4.35 0.59
N LEU A 70 -8.97 3.59 0.38
CA LEU A 70 -7.67 4.12 -0.03
C LEU A 70 -7.70 4.83 -1.38
N ILE A 71 -8.56 4.38 -2.30
CA ILE A 71 -8.64 4.96 -3.64
C ILE A 71 -9.84 5.89 -3.84
N ARG A 72 -10.80 5.94 -2.89
CA ARG A 72 -12.09 6.64 -3.04
C ARG A 72 -11.92 8.10 -3.43
N ASP A 73 -11.06 8.82 -2.73
CA ASP A 73 -10.93 10.27 -2.87
C ASP A 73 -9.79 10.67 -3.82
N LEU A 74 -9.14 9.67 -4.45
CA LEU A 74 -8.13 9.92 -5.47
C LEU A 74 -8.78 10.40 -6.78
N PRO A 75 -8.11 11.28 -7.55
CA PRO A 75 -8.54 11.65 -8.90
C PRO A 75 -8.49 10.44 -9.85
N ARG A 76 -8.70 10.67 -11.15
CA ARG A 76 -8.69 9.61 -12.17
C ARG A 76 -7.46 8.73 -12.06
N ILE A 77 -7.69 7.42 -11.93
CA ILE A 77 -6.65 6.40 -11.85
C ILE A 77 -6.44 5.81 -13.24
N ARG A 78 -5.18 5.67 -13.66
CA ARG A 78 -4.80 4.98 -14.90
C ARG A 78 -4.55 3.50 -14.61
N LYS A 79 -3.69 3.19 -13.63
CA LYS A 79 -3.41 1.82 -13.16
C LYS A 79 -3.47 1.78 -11.65
N ALA A 80 -3.99 0.69 -11.08
CA ALA A 80 -3.90 0.42 -9.65
C ALA A 80 -3.31 -0.96 -9.41
N ALA A 81 -2.10 -1.02 -8.88
CA ALA A 81 -1.41 -2.26 -8.53
C ALA A 81 -1.56 -2.57 -7.04
N GLY A 82 -1.70 -3.86 -6.71
CA GLY A 82 -1.84 -4.29 -5.32
C GLY A 82 -1.57 -5.78 -5.14
N ASP A 83 -1.27 -6.16 -3.90
CA ASP A 83 -0.98 -7.54 -3.57
C ASP A 83 -2.23 -8.46 -3.69
N LYS A 84 -2.00 -9.75 -3.44
CA LYS A 84 -3.06 -10.78 -3.46
C LYS A 84 -4.08 -10.62 -2.31
N ALA A 85 -3.73 -9.95 -1.21
CA ALA A 85 -4.65 -9.65 -0.13
C ALA A 85 -5.70 -8.60 -0.54
N TYR A 86 -5.38 -7.70 -1.48
CA TYR A 86 -6.33 -6.76 -2.05
C TYR A 86 -7.17 -7.31 -3.22
N SER A 87 -6.78 -8.44 -3.81
CA SER A 87 -7.51 -9.03 -4.94
C SER A 87 -8.95 -9.43 -4.58
N SER A 88 -9.90 -8.66 -5.09
CA SER A 88 -11.33 -8.96 -5.01
C SER A 88 -12.09 -8.40 -6.21
N ARG A 89 -13.25 -8.99 -6.51
CA ARG A 89 -14.15 -8.55 -7.59
C ARG A 89 -14.55 -7.07 -7.44
N VAL A 90 -14.95 -6.70 -6.22
CA VAL A 90 -15.34 -5.33 -5.86
C VAL A 90 -14.18 -4.36 -6.08
N ASN A 91 -12.96 -4.75 -5.70
CA ASN A 91 -11.80 -3.87 -5.84
C ASN A 91 -11.41 -3.67 -7.30
N CYS A 92 -11.43 -4.72 -8.12
CA CYS A 92 -11.23 -4.59 -9.56
C CYS A 92 -12.27 -3.64 -10.18
N GLN A 93 -13.54 -3.78 -9.81
CA GLN A 93 -14.59 -2.90 -10.32
C GLN A 93 -14.41 -1.46 -9.84
N THR A 94 -14.05 -1.24 -8.58
CA THR A 94 -13.83 0.11 -8.03
C THR A 94 -12.73 0.87 -8.81
N VAL A 95 -11.70 0.18 -9.30
CA VAL A 95 -10.67 0.79 -10.16
C VAL A 95 -11.22 1.11 -11.55
N ALA A 96 -11.98 0.18 -12.14
CA ALA A 96 -12.60 0.37 -13.45
C ALA A 96 -13.62 1.52 -13.45
N ASP A 97 -14.41 1.66 -12.39
CA ASP A 97 -15.37 2.76 -12.21
C ASP A 97 -14.68 4.13 -12.13
N LYS A 98 -13.39 4.16 -11.77
CA LYS A 98 -12.52 5.35 -11.80
C LYS A 98 -11.82 5.55 -13.16
N GLY A 99 -12.14 4.74 -14.16
CA GLY A 99 -11.57 4.79 -15.51
C GLY A 99 -10.18 4.18 -15.63
N GLY A 100 -9.76 3.37 -14.64
CA GLY A 100 -8.43 2.75 -14.59
C GLY A 100 -8.44 1.25 -14.82
N LYS A 101 -7.24 0.67 -14.95
CA LYS A 101 -7.01 -0.78 -15.06
C LYS A 101 -6.49 -1.34 -13.73
N PRO A 102 -7.16 -2.37 -13.13
CA PRO A 102 -6.68 -2.99 -11.92
C PRO A 102 -5.63 -4.08 -12.20
N PHE A 103 -4.49 -3.98 -11.52
CA PHE A 103 -3.42 -4.97 -11.50
C PHE A 103 -3.31 -5.57 -10.09
N LEU A 104 -4.36 -6.28 -9.67
CA LEU A 104 -4.42 -6.96 -8.37
C LEU A 104 -4.11 -8.44 -8.55
N ARG A 105 -3.05 -8.93 -7.90
CA ARG A 105 -2.57 -10.31 -8.13
C ARG A 105 -3.61 -11.35 -7.70
N PHE A 106 -3.94 -12.26 -8.60
CA PHE A 106 -4.98 -13.25 -8.36
C PHE A 106 -4.58 -14.31 -7.32
N LYS A 107 -5.58 -14.85 -6.62
CA LYS A 107 -5.39 -16.03 -5.76
C LYS A 107 -5.23 -17.28 -6.63
N THR A 108 -4.54 -18.29 -6.11
CA THR A 108 -4.32 -19.57 -6.81
C THR A 108 -5.63 -20.29 -7.13
N ASN A 109 -6.66 -20.09 -6.30
CA ASN A 109 -8.02 -20.60 -6.50
C ASN A 109 -8.98 -19.58 -7.12
N ALA A 110 -8.47 -18.50 -7.72
CA ALA A 110 -9.30 -17.52 -8.40
C ALA A 110 -9.91 -18.11 -9.67
N THR A 111 -11.12 -17.66 -10.01
CA THR A 111 -11.84 -18.09 -11.21
C THR A 111 -12.29 -16.88 -12.02
N ALA A 112 -12.42 -17.04 -13.34
CA ALA A 112 -12.87 -15.99 -14.26
C ALA A 112 -14.33 -15.53 -14.05
N LYS A 113 -15.10 -16.20 -13.18
CA LYS A 113 -16.52 -15.88 -12.95
C LYS A 113 -16.68 -14.43 -12.45
N ALA A 114 -17.32 -13.56 -13.24
CA ALA A 114 -17.50 -12.15 -12.91
C ALA A 114 -18.35 -11.92 -11.65
N LYS A 115 -19.44 -12.68 -11.47
CA LYS A 115 -20.44 -12.50 -10.39
C LYS A 115 -20.94 -11.04 -10.27
N GLY A 116 -21.27 -10.40 -11.39
CA GLY A 116 -21.72 -9.00 -11.44
C GLY A 116 -20.61 -7.96 -11.52
N TYR A 117 -19.33 -8.36 -11.52
CA TYR A 117 -18.19 -7.46 -11.61
C TYR A 117 -17.38 -7.74 -12.88
N PRO A 118 -17.75 -7.17 -14.04
CA PRO A 118 -17.09 -7.46 -15.32
C PRO A 118 -15.58 -7.11 -15.32
N ALA A 119 -15.17 -6.07 -14.58
CA ALA A 119 -13.76 -5.69 -14.48
C ALA A 119 -12.87 -6.84 -13.95
N TRP A 120 -13.41 -7.68 -13.05
CA TRP A 120 -12.70 -8.86 -12.56
C TRP A 120 -12.42 -9.85 -13.68
N GLN A 121 -13.43 -10.18 -14.48
CA GLN A 121 -13.30 -11.16 -15.56
C GLN A 121 -12.34 -10.68 -16.65
N ILE A 122 -12.43 -9.40 -17.01
CA ILE A 122 -11.52 -8.77 -17.98
C ILE A 122 -10.08 -8.85 -17.48
N SER A 123 -9.84 -8.46 -16.23
CA SER A 123 -8.50 -8.48 -15.65
C SER A 123 -7.94 -9.90 -15.48
N PHE A 124 -8.79 -10.86 -15.14
CA PHE A 124 -8.42 -12.26 -15.01
C PHE A 124 -8.03 -12.87 -16.36
N ARG A 125 -8.80 -12.57 -17.42
CA ARG A 125 -8.47 -12.99 -18.79
C ARG A 125 -7.16 -12.36 -19.26
N ALA A 126 -6.98 -11.05 -19.08
CA ALA A 126 -5.73 -10.38 -19.41
C ALA A 126 -4.51 -11.04 -18.75
N TYR A 127 -4.63 -11.45 -17.47
CA TYR A 127 -3.57 -12.19 -16.78
C TYR A 127 -3.34 -13.60 -17.33
N MET A 128 -4.37 -14.26 -17.87
CA MET A 128 -4.25 -15.63 -18.37
C MET A 128 -3.83 -15.71 -19.83
N ASP A 129 -4.27 -14.76 -20.63
CA ASP A 129 -3.97 -14.71 -22.06
C ASP A 129 -2.50 -14.30 -22.28
N ASN A 130 -2.02 -13.28 -21.55
CA ASN A 130 -0.63 -12.81 -21.60
C ASN A 130 -0.07 -12.54 -20.20
N PRO A 131 0.38 -13.57 -19.46
CA PRO A 131 0.88 -13.41 -18.10
C PRO A 131 2.09 -12.48 -17.98
N ASP A 132 3.02 -12.54 -18.94
CA ASP A 132 4.27 -11.77 -18.90
C ASP A 132 3.98 -10.27 -19.08
N GLU A 133 3.18 -9.89 -20.09
CA GLU A 133 2.75 -8.49 -20.30
C GLU A 133 1.96 -7.96 -19.09
N TRP A 134 1.12 -8.80 -18.47
CA TRP A 134 0.40 -8.42 -17.26
C TRP A 134 1.36 -8.18 -16.09
N MET A 135 2.41 -9.00 -15.96
CA MET A 135 3.42 -8.88 -14.91
C MET A 135 4.31 -7.64 -15.12
N ASP A 136 4.63 -7.29 -16.36
CA ASP A 136 5.31 -6.04 -16.71
C ASP A 136 4.57 -4.82 -16.18
N GLU A 137 3.26 -4.79 -16.38
CA GLU A 137 2.41 -3.72 -15.87
C GLU A 137 2.20 -3.76 -14.35
N TYR A 138 2.29 -4.94 -13.75
CA TYR A 138 2.20 -5.15 -12.31
C TYR A 138 3.46 -4.71 -11.55
N HIS A 139 4.62 -4.66 -12.19
CA HIS A 139 5.91 -4.38 -11.54
C HIS A 139 5.97 -3.02 -10.82
N ILE A 140 5.11 -2.06 -11.21
CA ILE A 140 4.94 -0.78 -10.52
C ILE A 140 4.61 -0.93 -9.03
N ARG A 141 4.08 -2.08 -8.61
CA ARG A 141 3.80 -2.39 -7.19
C ARG A 141 5.06 -2.30 -6.34
N SER A 142 6.24 -2.67 -6.85
CA SER A 142 7.48 -2.67 -6.07
C SER A 142 7.79 -1.31 -5.40
N MET A 143 7.30 -0.21 -5.98
CA MET A 143 7.44 1.14 -5.43
C MET A 143 6.84 1.28 -4.03
N VAL A 144 5.71 0.64 -3.72
CA VAL A 144 5.10 0.73 -2.39
C VAL A 144 5.92 0.03 -1.32
N GLU A 145 6.64 -1.04 -1.69
CA GLU A 145 7.57 -1.73 -0.78
C GLU A 145 8.77 -0.83 -0.48
N ALA A 146 9.27 -0.10 -1.48
CA ALA A 146 10.32 0.90 -1.30
C ALA A 146 9.86 2.04 -0.38
N VAL A 147 8.61 2.51 -0.52
CA VAL A 147 8.01 3.50 0.38
C VAL A 147 7.95 2.98 1.82
N PHE A 148 7.43 1.77 2.04
CA PHE A 148 7.40 1.17 3.38
C PHE A 148 8.79 0.98 3.97
N SER A 149 9.75 0.55 3.16
CA SER A 149 11.15 0.39 3.55
C SER A 149 11.75 1.72 4.02
N SER A 150 11.59 2.79 3.23
CA SER A 150 12.03 4.13 3.63
C SER A 150 11.35 4.60 4.91
N LEU A 151 10.04 4.41 5.04
CA LEU A 151 9.28 4.85 6.22
C LEU A 151 9.79 4.13 7.48
N LYS A 152 9.99 2.82 7.43
CA LYS A 152 10.50 2.03 8.56
C LYS A 152 11.96 2.33 8.89
N ARG A 153 12.83 2.54 7.89
CA ARG A 153 14.25 2.88 8.12
C ARG A 153 14.40 4.26 8.74
N CYS A 154 13.63 5.25 8.30
CA CYS A 154 13.73 6.61 8.82
C CYS A 154 13.05 6.79 10.18
N PHE A 155 11.89 6.17 10.40
CA PHE A 155 11.04 6.46 11.58
C PHE A 155 10.83 5.26 12.50
N GLY A 156 11.48 4.14 12.22
CA GLY A 156 11.39 2.91 13.00
C GLY A 156 10.14 2.07 12.69
N PRO A 157 10.23 0.74 12.78
CA PRO A 157 9.11 -0.18 12.56
C PRO A 157 8.18 -0.33 13.78
N ASP A 158 8.58 0.17 14.95
CA ASP A 158 7.82 0.08 16.20
C ASP A 158 7.00 1.35 16.51
N ILE A 159 5.92 1.17 17.26
CA ILE A 159 5.07 2.22 17.80
C ILE A 159 5.33 2.29 19.30
N LYS A 160 5.70 3.49 19.77
CA LYS A 160 6.08 3.73 21.17
C LYS A 160 4.90 4.19 22.03
N SER A 161 3.87 4.74 21.41
CA SER A 161 2.67 5.21 22.09
C SER A 161 1.93 4.07 22.82
N ILE A 162 1.41 4.36 24.02
CA ILE A 162 0.74 3.36 24.85
C ILE A 162 -0.76 3.28 24.55
N LYS A 163 -1.48 4.42 24.57
CA LYS A 163 -2.94 4.46 24.36
C LYS A 163 -3.29 4.15 22.90
N GLY A 164 -4.39 3.42 22.67
CA GLY A 164 -4.80 2.98 21.33
C GLY A 164 -4.92 4.11 20.30
N TRP A 165 -5.56 5.22 20.65
CA TRP A 165 -5.69 6.37 19.74
C TRP A 165 -4.35 7.09 19.50
N LEU A 166 -3.46 7.14 20.49
CA LEU A 166 -2.10 7.69 20.33
C LEU A 166 -1.26 6.84 19.39
N LYS A 167 -1.38 5.49 19.45
CA LYS A 167 -0.72 4.58 18.50
C LYS A 167 -1.08 4.87 17.05
N ARG A 168 -2.38 5.14 16.77
CA ARG A 168 -2.85 5.51 15.43
C ARG A 168 -2.35 6.90 15.02
N ARG A 169 -2.33 7.87 15.94
CA ARG A 169 -1.74 9.20 15.69
C ARG A 169 -0.25 9.14 15.39
N GLU A 170 0.51 8.31 16.10
CA GLU A 170 1.94 8.13 15.84
C GLU A 170 2.18 7.61 14.41
N LEU A 171 1.41 6.62 13.95
CA LEU A 171 1.49 6.17 12.55
C LEU A 171 1.14 7.28 11.56
N ALA A 172 0.08 8.05 11.82
CA ALA A 172 -0.28 9.19 10.98
C ALA A 172 0.85 10.23 10.90
N ILE A 173 1.50 10.53 12.02
CA ILE A 173 2.65 11.44 12.06
C ILE A 173 3.84 10.87 11.28
N LYS A 174 4.12 9.56 11.37
CA LYS A 174 5.17 8.92 10.54
C LYS A 174 4.89 9.04 9.05
N VAL A 175 3.63 8.86 8.64
CA VAL A 175 3.20 9.06 7.24
C VAL A 175 3.38 10.52 6.82
N LEU A 176 2.95 11.48 7.65
CA LEU A 176 3.11 12.91 7.39
C LEU A 176 4.60 13.29 7.25
N ALA A 177 5.43 12.86 8.18
CA ALA A 177 6.87 13.12 8.17
C ALA A 177 7.55 12.51 6.92
N TYR A 178 7.13 11.30 6.52
CA TYR A 178 7.56 10.69 5.27
C TYR A 178 7.20 11.57 4.06
N ASN A 179 5.94 12.02 3.97
CA ASN A 179 5.48 12.84 2.84
C ASN A 179 6.21 14.18 2.78
N ILE A 180 6.41 14.87 3.91
CA ILE A 180 7.18 16.12 3.95
C ILE A 180 8.60 15.88 3.42
N LYS A 181 9.30 14.87 3.93
CA LYS A 181 10.63 14.49 3.45
C LYS A 181 10.61 14.23 1.93
N ARG A 182 9.57 13.54 1.45
CA ARG A 182 9.46 13.16 0.05
C ARG A 182 9.23 14.36 -0.87
N VAL A 183 8.38 15.30 -0.48
CA VAL A 183 8.18 16.56 -1.20
C VAL A 183 9.48 17.34 -1.28
N LEU A 184 10.22 17.47 -0.18
CA LEU A 184 11.53 18.15 -0.19
C LEU A 184 12.52 17.51 -1.16
N TYR A 185 12.55 16.18 -1.27
CA TYR A 185 13.40 15.49 -2.27
C TYR A 185 12.93 15.74 -3.71
N ILE A 186 11.63 15.80 -3.94
CA ILE A 186 11.08 16.11 -5.27
C ILE A 186 11.44 17.53 -5.69
N GLU A 187 11.24 18.51 -4.81
CA GLU A 187 11.62 19.91 -5.10
C GLU A 187 13.14 20.02 -5.31
N ARG A 188 13.96 19.39 -4.46
CA ARG A 188 15.41 19.42 -4.62
C ARG A 188 15.88 18.77 -5.94
N ALA A 189 15.24 17.68 -6.36
CA ALA A 189 15.56 17.04 -7.64
C ALA A 189 15.22 17.95 -8.83
N LYS A 190 14.08 18.66 -8.77
CA LYS A 190 13.71 19.67 -9.77
C LYS A 190 14.72 20.82 -9.83
N ASP A 191 15.10 21.37 -8.67
CA ASP A 191 16.07 22.47 -8.58
C ASP A 191 17.42 22.09 -9.20
N LEU A 192 17.83 20.82 -9.03
CA LEU A 192 19.07 20.28 -9.57
C LEU A 192 18.95 19.78 -11.02
N GLY A 193 17.75 19.73 -11.59
CA GLY A 193 17.51 19.19 -12.93
C GLY A 193 17.80 17.70 -13.08
N ILE A 194 17.76 16.93 -11.98
CA ILE A 194 18.04 15.48 -11.99
C ILE A 194 16.76 14.65 -11.87
N PRO A 195 16.73 13.42 -12.42
CA PRO A 195 15.58 12.54 -12.25
C PRO A 195 15.42 12.10 -10.80
N LEU A 196 14.17 11.94 -10.36
CA LEU A 196 13.84 11.49 -8.99
C LEU A 196 14.21 10.03 -8.74
N TRP A 197 14.23 9.22 -9.79
CA TRP A 197 14.59 7.81 -9.77
C TRP A 197 15.70 7.58 -10.78
N VAL A 198 16.72 6.84 -10.36
CA VAL A 198 17.78 6.36 -11.24
C VAL A 198 17.63 4.85 -11.29
N SER A 199 17.59 4.29 -12.50
CA SER A 199 17.61 2.85 -12.67
C SER A 199 18.91 2.30 -12.08
N CYS A 200 18.83 1.35 -11.16
CA CYS A 200 20.01 0.59 -10.76
C CYS A 200 20.48 -0.19 -11.99
N GLN A 201 21.68 0.14 -12.48
CA GLN A 201 22.40 -0.66 -13.47
C GLN A 201 22.94 -1.94 -12.83
#